data_AF-A0A4U6X2V3-F1
#
_entry.id   AF-A0A4U6X2V3-F1
#
_cell.length_a   1.000
_cell.length_b   1.000
_cell.length_c   1.000
_cell.angle_alpha   90.00
_cell.angle_beta   90.00
_cell.angle_gamma   90.00
#
_symmetry.space_group_name_H-M   'P 1'
#
loop_
_entity.id
_entity.type
_entity.pdbx_description
1 polymer ?
#
loop_
_entity_poly.entity_id
_entity_poly.type
_entity_poly.pdbx_seq_one_letter_code
_entity_poly.pdbx_strand_id
1 'polypeptide(L)'
;MKSLSTLLAALRLADWATAARGDAATKHTTATSTTANPCSAETFALPPELQDAVLVGVTAVEVRGLTFKPLTPEGRAAIPSSGGVSFCNVTVRYVHKGFDDVTQVQVWLPPAAQWNERFVGVGGGGYSAGQFGSEKVVATLAQGYA
;
A
#
# COMPACT_ATOMS: atom_id res chain seq x y z
N MET A 1 -5.58 -11.58 -69.62
CA MET A 1 -4.33 -11.72 -68.84
C MET A 1 -4.48 -10.91 -67.56
N LYS A 2 -4.29 -11.59 -66.41
CA LYS A 2 -4.23 -11.12 -65.01
C LYS A 2 -5.54 -10.62 -64.38
N SER A 3 -6.22 -11.54 -63.69
CA SER A 3 -7.34 -11.26 -62.78
C SER A 3 -6.82 -11.06 -61.35
N LEU A 4 -7.50 -10.17 -60.62
CA LEU A 4 -7.32 -9.89 -59.19
C LEU A 4 -7.65 -11.13 -58.34
N SER A 5 -6.95 -11.31 -57.22
CA SER A 5 -7.38 -12.19 -56.12
C SER A 5 -7.20 -11.47 -54.79
N THR A 6 -8.33 -11.21 -54.14
CA THR A 6 -8.48 -10.66 -52.79
C THR A 6 -8.49 -11.81 -51.78
N LEU A 7 -7.65 -11.73 -50.74
CA LEU A 7 -7.67 -12.65 -49.59
C LEU A 7 -8.61 -12.11 -48.50
N LEU A 8 -9.68 -12.87 -48.19
CA LEU A 8 -10.49 -12.69 -46.98
C LEU A 8 -9.92 -13.58 -45.86
N ALA A 9 -9.62 -12.98 -44.71
CA ALA A 9 -9.33 -13.71 -43.48
C ALA A 9 -10.61 -13.79 -42.62
N ALA A 10 -11.07 -15.00 -42.33
CA ALA A 10 -12.24 -15.27 -41.49
C ALA A 10 -11.83 -15.32 -40.01
N LEU A 11 -12.43 -14.45 -39.19
CA LEU A 11 -12.30 -14.45 -37.73
C LEU A 11 -13.12 -15.60 -37.13
N ARG A 12 -12.50 -16.43 -36.28
CA ARG A 12 -13.18 -17.48 -35.50
C ARG A 12 -13.59 -16.90 -34.14
N LEU A 13 -14.89 -16.81 -33.87
CA LEU A 13 -15.43 -16.56 -32.55
C LEU A 13 -15.43 -17.87 -31.76
N ALA A 14 -14.91 -17.84 -30.53
CA ALA A 14 -14.97 -18.96 -29.59
C ALA A 14 -16.14 -18.73 -28.63
N ASP A 15 -17.12 -19.62 -28.67
CA ASP A 15 -18.28 -19.63 -27.78
C ASP A 15 -17.87 -20.12 -26.38
N TRP A 16 -18.19 -19.36 -25.35
CA TRP A 16 -18.08 -19.81 -23.96
C TRP A 16 -19.43 -20.38 -23.51
N ALA A 17 -19.47 -21.70 -23.31
CA ALA A 17 -20.59 -22.41 -22.72
C ALA A 17 -20.54 -22.33 -21.18
N THR A 18 -21.65 -21.96 -20.56
CA THR A 18 -21.89 -21.92 -19.12
C THR A 18 -22.14 -23.32 -18.56
N ALA A 19 -21.38 -23.72 -17.54
CA ALA A 19 -21.67 -24.91 -16.76
C ALA A 19 -22.56 -24.55 -15.56
N ALA A 20 -23.71 -25.22 -15.45
CA ALA A 20 -24.57 -25.20 -14.27
C ALA A 20 -24.45 -26.53 -13.52
N ARG A 21 -24.21 -26.50 -12.19
CA ARG A 21 -24.83 -27.39 -11.18
C ARG A 21 -24.26 -27.21 -9.77
N GLY A 22 -25.17 -27.22 -8.79
CA GLY A 22 -24.97 -27.90 -7.51
C GLY A 22 -25.15 -27.04 -6.26
N ASP A 23 -26.39 -26.89 -5.78
CA ASP A 23 -26.65 -26.41 -4.41
C ASP A 23 -26.31 -27.52 -3.40
N ALA A 24 -25.18 -27.34 -2.70
CA ALA A 24 -24.90 -28.03 -1.45
C ALA A 24 -24.95 -26.98 -0.33
N ALA A 25 -25.92 -27.12 0.57
CA ALA A 25 -26.13 -26.23 1.69
C ALA A 25 -24.98 -26.34 2.71
N THR A 26 -23.94 -25.53 2.53
CA THR A 26 -22.91 -25.30 3.53
C THR A 26 -23.51 -24.38 4.59
N LYS A 27 -23.54 -24.83 5.84
CA LYS A 27 -23.92 -24.03 7.01
C LYS A 27 -22.90 -22.88 7.15
N HIS A 28 -23.19 -21.74 6.55
CA HIS A 28 -22.35 -20.55 6.62
C HIS A 28 -22.47 -20.00 8.05
N THR A 29 -21.50 -20.34 8.89
CA THR A 29 -21.29 -19.65 10.16
C THR A 29 -21.03 -18.19 9.81
N THR A 30 -22.01 -17.33 10.04
CA THR A 30 -21.86 -15.87 9.95
C THR A 30 -20.72 -15.46 10.87
N ALA A 31 -19.55 -15.24 10.31
CA ALA A 31 -18.45 -14.61 11.02
C ALA A 31 -18.91 -13.20 11.38
N THR A 32 -19.04 -12.94 12.67
CA THR A 32 -19.26 -11.60 13.20
C THR A 32 -18.11 -10.73 12.71
N SER A 33 -18.38 -9.87 11.72
CA SER A 33 -17.48 -8.80 11.31
C SER A 33 -17.40 -7.81 12.46
N THR A 34 -16.50 -8.06 13.40
CA THR A 34 -15.89 -6.99 14.18
C THR A 34 -15.34 -6.03 13.13
N THR A 35 -15.80 -4.77 13.11
CA THR A 35 -15.14 -3.70 12.35
C THR A 35 -13.69 -3.67 12.78
N ALA A 36 -12.83 -4.39 12.04
CA ALA A 36 -11.42 -4.51 12.33
C ALA A 36 -10.83 -3.11 12.20
N ASN A 37 -10.10 -2.66 13.21
CA ASN A 37 -9.32 -1.45 13.10
C ASN A 37 -8.32 -1.66 11.94
N PRO A 38 -8.39 -0.88 10.84
CA PRO A 38 -7.51 -1.08 9.70
C PRO A 38 -6.04 -0.82 10.06
N CYS A 39 -5.78 -0.04 11.11
CA CYS A 39 -4.45 0.19 11.65
C CYS A 39 -4.13 -0.80 12.78
N SER A 40 -3.93 -2.07 12.42
CA SER A 40 -3.47 -3.11 13.35
C SER A 40 -2.34 -3.91 12.71
N ALA A 41 -1.42 -4.46 13.51
CA ALA A 41 -0.23 -5.12 12.96
C ALA A 41 -0.58 -6.39 12.16
N GLU A 42 -1.68 -7.05 12.54
CA GLU A 42 -2.16 -8.31 11.99
C GLU A 42 -2.78 -8.16 10.59
N THR A 43 -3.06 -6.94 10.14
CA THR A 43 -3.53 -6.68 8.77
C THR A 43 -2.39 -6.70 7.75
N PHE A 44 -1.14 -6.78 8.21
CA PHE A 44 0.06 -6.74 7.36
C PHE A 44 0.82 -8.07 7.41
N ALA A 45 1.25 -8.52 6.23
CA ALA A 45 2.14 -9.66 6.07
C ALA A 45 3.13 -9.37 4.93
N LEU A 46 4.30 -10.02 4.94
CA LEU A 46 5.18 -9.96 3.78
C LEU A 46 4.55 -10.73 2.60
N PRO A 47 4.61 -10.17 1.37
CA PRO A 47 4.21 -10.90 0.18
C PRO A 47 5.03 -12.19 0.01
N PRO A 48 4.42 -13.30 -0.42
CA PRO A 48 5.12 -14.58 -0.61
C PRO A 48 6.20 -14.53 -1.70
N GLU A 49 6.18 -13.53 -2.57
CA GLU A 49 7.20 -13.30 -3.60
C GLU A 49 8.53 -12.82 -3.01
N LEU A 50 8.54 -12.24 -1.79
CA LEU A 50 9.75 -11.77 -1.11
C LEU A 50 10.45 -12.91 -0.34
N GLN A 51 10.90 -13.93 -1.06
CA GLN A 51 11.47 -15.15 -0.46
C GLN A 51 12.77 -14.93 0.32
N ASP A 52 13.50 -13.87 -0.01
CA ASP A 52 14.77 -13.53 0.64
C ASP A 52 14.60 -12.57 1.84
N ALA A 53 13.38 -12.10 2.10
CA ALA A 53 13.04 -11.26 3.25
C ALA A 53 12.33 -12.09 4.32
N VAL A 54 12.94 -12.18 5.51
CA VAL A 54 12.35 -12.88 6.65
C VAL A 54 11.77 -11.86 7.62
N LEU A 55 10.44 -11.91 7.82
CA LEU A 55 9.75 -10.99 8.72
C LEU A 55 10.23 -11.20 10.16
N VAL A 56 10.65 -10.11 10.80
CA VAL A 56 10.95 -10.06 12.24
C VAL A 56 9.73 -9.58 13.01
N GLY A 57 9.03 -8.57 12.49
CA GLY A 57 7.82 -8.08 13.11
C GLY A 57 7.22 -6.85 12.43
N VAL A 58 5.96 -6.60 12.73
CA VAL A 58 5.21 -5.42 12.31
C VAL A 58 4.65 -4.72 13.54
N THR A 59 4.70 -3.40 13.56
CA THR A 59 3.90 -2.57 14.46
C THR A 59 3.03 -1.63 13.64
N ALA A 60 1.82 -1.38 14.09
CA ALA A 60 0.91 -0.41 13.49
C ALA A 60 0.32 0.43 14.63
N VAL A 61 0.50 1.75 14.56
CA VAL A 61 0.03 2.68 15.58
C VAL A 61 -0.74 3.81 14.91
N GLU A 62 -2.00 3.98 15.29
CA GLU A 62 -2.80 5.09 14.82
C GLU A 62 -2.31 6.39 15.47
N VAL A 63 -2.02 7.38 14.63
CA VAL A 63 -1.63 8.73 15.03
C VAL A 63 -2.72 9.69 14.56
N ARG A 64 -3.24 10.52 15.47
CA ARG A 64 -4.29 11.49 15.16
C ARG A 64 -3.83 12.91 15.46
N GLY A 65 -4.08 13.81 14.52
CA GLY A 65 -3.85 15.25 14.70
C GLY A 65 -2.39 15.62 14.97
N LEU A 66 -1.43 14.95 14.34
CA LEU A 66 -0.02 15.31 14.42
C LEU A 66 0.16 16.76 13.95
N THR A 67 0.61 17.62 14.85
CA THR A 67 0.98 18.99 14.53
C THR A 67 2.45 19.02 14.10
N PHE A 68 2.74 19.80 13.06
CA PHE A 68 4.09 19.95 12.55
C PHE A 68 4.32 21.40 12.16
N LYS A 69 5.50 21.94 12.51
CA LYS A 69 5.89 23.31 12.18
C LYS A 69 6.80 23.28 10.94
N PRO A 70 6.28 23.62 9.74
CA PRO A 70 7.07 23.59 8.52
C PRO A 70 8.16 24.66 8.50
N LEU A 71 9.36 24.26 8.08
CA LEU A 71 10.53 25.12 7.92
C LEU A 71 10.72 25.53 6.44
N THR A 72 10.29 24.71 5.50
CA THR A 72 10.44 24.96 4.06
C THR A 72 9.18 25.60 3.45
N PRO A 73 9.31 26.31 2.31
CA PRO A 73 8.16 26.78 1.55
C PRO A 73 7.21 25.63 1.15
N GLU A 74 7.76 24.49 0.74
CA GLU A 74 7.00 23.32 0.33
C GLU A 74 6.20 22.74 1.49
N GLY A 75 6.82 22.62 2.68
CA GLY A 75 6.12 22.19 3.88
C GLY A 75 5.01 23.17 4.29
N ARG A 76 5.23 24.49 4.18
CA ARG A 76 4.20 25.50 4.47
C ARG A 76 3.01 25.42 3.51
N ALA A 77 3.25 25.03 2.26
CA ALA A 77 2.19 24.87 1.27
C ALA A 77 1.38 23.58 1.47
N ALA A 78 2.02 22.51 1.95
CA ALA A 78 1.41 21.19 2.04
C ALA A 78 0.81 20.86 3.42
N ILE A 79 1.47 21.27 4.51
CA ILE A 79 1.11 20.86 5.87
C ILE A 79 0.01 21.78 6.41
N PRO A 80 -1.13 21.24 6.88
CA PRO A 80 -2.23 22.05 7.37
C PRO A 80 -1.83 22.82 8.64
N SER A 81 -2.23 24.09 8.72
CA SER A 81 -1.94 24.97 9.87
C SER A 81 -2.81 24.67 11.10
N SER A 82 -3.90 23.93 10.94
CA SER A 82 -4.82 23.49 12.00
C SER A 82 -5.34 22.08 11.73
N GLY A 83 -5.86 21.40 12.76
CA GLY A 83 -6.38 20.02 12.65
C GLY A 83 -5.32 18.92 12.59
N GLY A 84 -4.09 19.23 12.15
CA GLY A 84 -2.98 18.28 12.07
C GLY A 84 -3.19 17.20 11.01
N VAL A 85 -2.24 16.26 10.92
CA VAL A 85 -2.33 15.09 10.04
C VAL A 85 -2.59 13.82 10.85
N SER A 86 -3.48 12.97 10.37
CA SER A 86 -3.78 11.67 10.97
C SER A 86 -3.38 10.57 10.02
N PHE A 87 -2.88 9.45 10.53
CA PHE A 87 -2.33 8.34 9.73
C PHE A 87 -2.15 7.08 10.57
N CYS A 88 -1.98 5.95 9.90
CA CYS A 88 -1.46 4.73 10.50
C CYS A 88 0.06 4.68 10.32
N ASN A 89 0.81 4.74 11.42
CA ASN A 89 2.26 4.57 11.43
C ASN A 89 2.57 3.07 11.47
N VAL A 90 2.98 2.52 10.33
CA VAL A 90 3.36 1.12 10.21
C VAL A 90 4.88 1.02 10.18
N THR A 91 5.45 0.19 11.05
CA THR A 91 6.87 -0.15 11.01
C THR A 91 7.02 -1.65 10.77
N VAL A 92 7.68 -1.99 9.68
CA VAL A 92 8.02 -3.36 9.29
C VAL A 92 9.51 -3.58 9.52
N ARG A 93 9.87 -4.66 10.20
CA ARG A 93 11.26 -5.08 10.36
C ARG A 93 11.43 -6.46 9.73
N TYR A 94 12.44 -6.59 8.88
CA TYR A 94 12.81 -7.86 8.26
C TYR A 94 14.33 -7.98 8.14
N VAL A 95 14.81 -9.20 7.94
CA VAL A 95 16.23 -9.49 7.66
C VAL A 95 16.37 -10.09 6.28
N HIS A 96 17.53 -9.92 5.66
CA HIS A 96 17.85 -10.64 4.42
C HIS A 96 18.38 -12.03 4.78
N LYS A 97 17.85 -13.07 4.11
CA LYS A 97 18.27 -14.44 4.38
C LYS A 97 19.77 -14.62 4.11
N GLY A 98 20.52 -15.01 5.13
CA GLY A 98 21.97 -15.23 5.04
C GLY A 98 22.84 -13.99 5.31
N PHE A 99 22.23 -12.87 5.67
CA PHE A 99 22.92 -11.65 6.09
C PHE A 99 22.69 -11.40 7.59
N ASP A 100 23.65 -10.75 8.23
CA ASP A 100 23.54 -10.27 9.62
C ASP A 100 23.11 -8.81 9.62
N ASP A 101 21.86 -8.58 9.24
CA ASP A 101 21.28 -7.25 9.11
C ASP A 101 19.85 -7.19 9.66
N VAL A 102 19.37 -5.98 9.93
CA VAL A 102 17.95 -5.72 10.20
C VAL A 102 17.54 -4.49 9.42
N THR A 103 16.67 -4.69 8.44
CA THR A 103 16.08 -3.62 7.66
C THR A 103 14.78 -3.15 8.31
N GLN A 104 14.66 -1.84 8.52
CA GLN A 104 13.47 -1.19 9.04
C GLN A 104 12.82 -0.34 7.96
N VAL A 105 11.55 -0.58 7.68
CA VAL A 105 10.72 0.21 6.78
C VAL A 105 9.62 0.86 7.60
N GLN A 106 9.45 2.18 7.47
CA GLN A 106 8.33 2.90 8.06
C GLN A 106 7.44 3.43 6.94
N VAL A 107 6.14 3.18 7.07
CA VAL A 107 5.11 3.59 6.11
C VAL A 107 4.05 4.38 6.88
N TRP A 108 3.67 5.55 6.38
CA TRP A 108 2.60 6.36 6.97
C TRP A 108 1.40 6.29 6.04
N LEU A 109 0.42 5.49 6.40
CA LEU A 109 -0.78 5.31 5.58
C LEU A 109 -1.83 6.36 5.97
N PRO A 110 -2.25 7.25 5.05
CA PRO A 110 -3.34 8.18 5.34
C PRO A 110 -4.66 7.42 5.53
N PRO A 111 -5.64 8.02 6.22
CA PRO A 111 -7.00 7.53 6.23
C PRO A 111 -7.49 7.27 4.80
N ALA A 112 -8.24 6.19 4.59
CA ALA A 112 -8.67 5.77 3.24
C ALA A 112 -9.37 6.90 2.46
N ALA A 113 -10.17 7.73 3.13
CA ALA A 113 -10.86 8.87 2.53
C ALA A 113 -9.93 10.02 2.08
N GLN A 114 -8.69 10.02 2.56
CA GLN A 114 -7.66 11.04 2.26
C GLN A 114 -6.54 10.49 1.37
N TRP A 115 -6.50 9.18 1.12
CA TRP A 115 -5.52 8.57 0.24
C TRP A 115 -5.80 8.93 -1.21
N ASN A 116 -4.78 9.39 -1.92
CA ASN A 116 -4.85 9.82 -3.31
C ASN A 116 -4.46 8.71 -4.31
N GLU A 117 -4.41 7.45 -3.85
CA GLU A 117 -4.01 6.27 -4.63
C GLU A 117 -2.55 6.26 -5.11
N ARG A 118 -1.68 7.09 -4.50
CA ARG A 118 -0.27 7.18 -4.87
C ARG A 118 0.62 6.79 -3.69
N PHE A 119 1.68 6.07 -4.02
CA PHE A 119 2.78 5.77 -3.13
C PHE A 119 3.96 6.72 -3.38
N VAL A 120 4.68 7.11 -2.34
CA VAL A 120 5.92 7.87 -2.44
C VAL A 120 6.97 7.39 -1.45
N GLY A 121 8.17 7.09 -1.97
CA GLY A 121 9.34 6.83 -1.14
C GLY A 121 10.06 8.13 -0.80
N VAL A 122 10.25 8.41 0.50
CA VAL A 122 11.14 9.49 0.95
C VAL A 122 12.54 8.91 1.17
N GLY A 123 13.54 9.54 0.53
CA GLY A 123 14.93 9.14 0.64
C GLY A 123 15.57 9.44 2.01
N GLY A 124 16.86 9.12 2.09
CA GLY A 124 17.72 9.44 3.22
C GLY A 124 18.65 10.63 2.96
N GLY A 125 19.71 10.71 3.74
CA GLY A 125 20.80 11.67 3.56
C GLY A 125 22.09 11.17 4.21
N GLY A 126 23.25 11.49 3.61
CA GLY A 126 24.53 10.95 4.05
C GLY A 126 24.56 9.42 3.98
N TYR A 127 24.90 8.77 5.09
CA TYR A 127 24.92 7.30 5.22
C TYR A 127 23.64 6.70 5.82
N SER A 128 22.62 7.53 6.10
CA SER A 128 21.35 7.06 6.67
C SER A 128 20.32 6.81 5.59
N ALA A 129 19.71 5.62 5.61
CA ALA A 129 18.55 5.30 4.77
C ALA A 129 17.25 5.81 5.44
N GLY A 130 16.50 6.62 4.70
CA GLY A 130 15.25 7.22 5.16
C GLY A 130 15.42 8.42 6.12
N GLN A 131 14.33 9.16 6.29
CA GLN A 131 14.20 10.24 7.26
C GLN A 131 12.83 10.16 7.95
N PHE A 132 12.72 9.28 8.94
CA PHE A 132 11.48 9.02 9.68
C PHE A 132 10.96 10.29 10.38
N GLY A 133 9.69 10.60 10.19
CA GLY A 133 9.07 11.80 10.77
C GLY A 133 9.58 13.14 10.25
N SER A 134 10.32 13.15 9.12
CA SER A 134 10.78 14.40 8.51
C SER A 134 9.63 15.21 7.92
N GLU A 135 9.87 16.51 7.72
CA GLU A 135 8.92 17.42 7.06
C GLU A 135 8.47 16.90 5.70
N LYS A 136 9.35 16.20 4.96
CA LYS A 136 9.02 15.60 3.67
C LYS A 136 7.93 14.55 3.80
N VAL A 137 8.05 13.64 4.78
CA VAL A 137 7.06 12.57 5.02
C VAL A 137 5.73 13.18 5.46
N VAL A 138 5.76 14.18 6.36
CA VAL A 138 4.54 14.86 6.83
C VAL A 138 3.85 15.60 5.68
N ALA A 139 4.62 16.30 4.84
CA ALA A 139 4.10 17.05 3.70
C ALA A 139 3.50 16.15 2.61
N THR A 140 4.11 14.99 2.33
CA THR A 140 3.54 14.04 1.37
C THR A 140 2.29 13.36 1.92
N LEU A 141 2.29 12.99 3.20
CA LEU A 141 1.11 12.45 3.87
C LEU A 141 -0.05 13.45 3.85
N ALA A 142 0.22 14.73 4.14
CA ALA A 142 -0.78 15.80 4.11
C ALA A 142 -1.43 15.98 2.72
N GLN A 143 -0.72 15.62 1.66
CA GLN A 143 -1.21 15.64 0.27
C GLN A 143 -1.90 14.32 -0.13
N GLY A 144 -2.07 13.38 0.80
CA GLY A 144 -2.77 12.11 0.58
C GLY A 144 -1.90 10.98 0.04
N TYR A 145 -0.58 11.12 -0.02
CA TYR A 145 0.29 10.02 -0.42
C TYR A 145 0.45 9.01 0.72
N ALA A 146 0.68 7.75 0.35
CA ALA A 146 1.16 6.69 1.23
C ALA A 146 2.68 6.49 1.08
#